data_AF-A0A936PUL6-F1
#
_entry.id   AF-A0A936PUL6-F1
#
_cell.length_a   1.000
_cell.length_b   1.000
_cell.length_c   1.000
_cell.angle_alpha   90.00
_cell.angle_beta   90.00
_cell.angle_gamma   90.00
#
_symmetry.space_group_name_H-M   'P 1'
#
loop_
_entity.id
_entity.type
_entity.pdbx_description
1 polymer ?
#
loop_
_entity_poly.entity_id
_entity_poly.type
_entity_poly.pdbx_seq_one_letter_code
_entity_poly.pdbx_strand_id
1 'polypeptide(L)'
;MKLHTLALLTLSALTLAACKDDAPVNESEDSTPAGGDSSVTVTDADADGVTPADGDCDDANPAVYPGRTEDCNGVDDNCNSIIDEGFGDADNDKTADCVDAEDCDGIDNDGDGVADEGFGDADGDGIADCVGTEICDGLDNNGDGRVDEGYDADGDGFTQCNEDCNDADPSAYPGASEVGGDGSDNDCDGSIDEEGLAESSIWFTEIMVNPAKVTDPKGEWIELHNPGTEPVYLNGLTLTSSSGESHIITSASPLEIAAGDFFVLGLNKDKSTNGGVTVDYVYTGIALSNESDEIALTFDGTTIARLAWDDGATMPDPDGASVMVDPTAYGTDESNYTAWCAATKVWASSMDKGSPGSENEPCSTFDHDGDGFTGDMGDCDDYDLEVYPGAPEIDAAKDNDCDGVAELMPVAVAASIASSSLVHCDYLYLDGSGSTDESGAALTYAWELVSAPSGSQATTADITSTTSQMPTFTPDLPGTYIFALTVNDGGTNSLPTTLTVTIGTQTTNTLPVANAGADQSASESVTCQAFSYGAYYTCDDCSDYDYELSALGSADANSPDHMTYAWSFVSGSTYATIDDATSATPTVTVSGVPATQGTTNSQGIQLLLTVTDCYGGTATDTVSLTFACTGT
;
A
#
# COMPACT_ATOMS: atom_id res chain seq x y z
N MET A 1 -20.21 21.25 -18.10
CA MET A 1 -19.82 20.87 -19.47
C MET A 1 -18.90 19.66 -19.27
N LYS A 2 -19.26 18.37 -19.34
CA LYS A 2 -20.25 17.47 -20.00
C LYS A 2 -20.51 16.32 -18.98
N LEU A 3 -21.74 15.97 -18.56
CA LEU A 3 -22.72 15.01 -19.10
C LEU A 3 -22.20 13.65 -19.63
N HIS A 4 -22.92 12.57 -19.20
CA HIS A 4 -23.09 11.21 -19.78
C HIS A 4 -22.06 10.13 -19.38
N THR A 5 -22.38 8.88 -18.99
CA THR A 5 -23.64 8.10 -18.91
C THR A 5 -23.43 6.86 -18.03
N LEU A 6 -24.50 6.42 -17.36
CA LEU A 6 -24.71 5.14 -16.67
C LEU A 6 -24.80 3.98 -17.68
N ALA A 7 -24.14 2.85 -17.45
CA ALA A 7 -24.35 1.61 -18.23
C ALA A 7 -24.42 0.40 -17.31
N LEU A 8 -25.65 -0.05 -17.06
CA LEU A 8 -25.99 -1.32 -16.43
C LEU A 8 -25.87 -2.41 -17.50
N LEU A 9 -25.05 -3.44 -17.26
CA LEU A 9 -25.00 -4.65 -18.09
C LEU A 9 -26.00 -5.68 -17.52
N THR A 10 -27.04 -5.98 -18.29
CA THR A 10 -27.79 -7.23 -18.19
C THR A 10 -27.45 -8.08 -19.40
N LEU A 11 -27.14 -9.36 -19.18
CA LEU A 11 -27.30 -10.39 -20.20
C LEU A 11 -27.39 -11.78 -19.55
N SER A 12 -28.58 -12.38 -19.61
CA SER A 12 -28.69 -13.80 -19.93
C SER A 12 -30.01 -14.00 -20.66
N ALA A 13 -29.95 -14.66 -21.82
CA ALA A 13 -31.09 -14.88 -22.70
C ALA A 13 -31.00 -16.29 -23.30
N LEU A 14 -32.18 -16.73 -23.77
CA LEU A 14 -32.51 -17.93 -24.56
C LEU A 14 -32.80 -19.19 -23.73
N THR A 15 -33.89 -19.94 -23.95
CA THR A 15 -34.92 -19.90 -25.01
C THR A 15 -36.07 -20.81 -24.58
N LEU A 16 -37.32 -20.39 -24.82
CA LEU A 16 -38.46 -21.30 -24.96
C LEU A 16 -39.18 -20.95 -26.28
N ALA A 17 -39.45 -21.98 -27.07
CA ALA A 17 -40.09 -21.88 -28.37
C ALA A 17 -41.49 -22.50 -28.32
N ALA A 18 -42.50 -21.74 -28.73
CA ALA A 18 -43.79 -22.19 -29.27
C ALA A 18 -44.38 -20.99 -30.03
N CYS A 19 -44.46 -21.01 -31.37
CA CYS A 19 -45.60 -21.44 -32.20
C CYS A 19 -46.94 -20.78 -31.81
N LYS A 20 -47.79 -20.27 -32.70
CA LYS A 20 -47.74 -19.71 -34.05
C LYS A 20 -49.11 -19.00 -34.21
N ASP A 21 -49.13 -17.87 -34.90
CA ASP A 21 -50.33 -17.10 -35.24
C ASP A 21 -51.43 -17.94 -35.91
N ASP A 22 -52.68 -17.71 -35.52
CA ASP A 22 -53.83 -17.87 -36.42
C ASP A 22 -54.73 -16.62 -36.33
N ALA A 23 -54.86 -15.95 -37.48
CA ALA A 23 -55.83 -14.91 -37.77
C ALA A 23 -56.92 -15.49 -38.71
N PRO A 24 -58.10 -14.86 -38.82
CA PRO A 24 -59.37 -15.54 -39.02
C PRO A 24 -59.68 -15.86 -40.48
N VAL A 25 -60.43 -16.95 -40.70
CA VAL A 25 -61.07 -17.24 -41.99
C VAL A 25 -62.60 -17.19 -41.82
N ASN A 26 -63.16 -16.24 -42.55
CA ASN A 26 -64.58 -16.05 -42.85
C ASN A 26 -65.00 -17.07 -43.91
N GLU A 27 -66.07 -17.83 -43.68
CA GLU A 27 -66.92 -18.31 -44.78
C GLU A 27 -68.41 -18.24 -44.41
N SER A 28 -69.15 -17.96 -45.47
CA SER A 28 -70.50 -17.44 -45.52
C SER A 28 -71.42 -18.41 -46.27
N GLU A 29 -72.71 -18.34 -45.91
CA GLU A 29 -73.90 -18.70 -46.69
C GLU A 29 -74.46 -20.13 -46.58
N ASP A 30 -75.60 -20.21 -45.89
CA ASP A 30 -76.73 -21.09 -46.19
C ASP A 30 -77.68 -20.36 -47.18
N SER A 31 -78.03 -20.98 -48.31
CA SER A 31 -79.44 -21.09 -48.77
C SER A 31 -79.64 -21.76 -50.14
N THR A 32 -80.48 -22.81 -50.13
CA THR A 32 -81.49 -23.25 -51.12
C THR A 32 -81.19 -24.36 -52.18
N PRO A 33 -82.23 -25.14 -52.59
CA PRO A 33 -82.14 -26.56 -52.93
C PRO A 33 -82.40 -26.91 -54.41
N ALA A 34 -82.06 -28.13 -54.82
CA ALA A 34 -82.63 -28.78 -56.02
C ALA A 34 -82.51 -30.31 -55.93
N GLY A 35 -83.60 -31.00 -56.27
CA GLY A 35 -83.77 -32.44 -56.10
C GLY A 35 -83.10 -33.33 -57.14
N GLY A 36 -83.15 -34.64 -56.87
CA GLY A 36 -82.70 -35.70 -57.76
C GLY A 36 -82.93 -37.07 -57.14
N ASP A 37 -83.97 -37.74 -57.63
CA ASP A 37 -84.35 -39.15 -57.44
C ASP A 37 -83.18 -40.14 -57.51
N SER A 38 -83.01 -40.95 -56.45
CA SER A 38 -82.54 -42.34 -56.54
C SER A 38 -82.80 -43.05 -55.20
N SER A 39 -83.57 -44.15 -55.25
CA SER A 39 -83.81 -45.03 -54.12
C SER A 39 -82.50 -45.59 -53.54
N VAL A 40 -82.05 -45.04 -52.43
CA VAL A 40 -81.06 -45.67 -51.55
C VAL A 40 -81.83 -46.68 -50.70
N THR A 41 -81.54 -47.97 -50.89
CA THR A 41 -81.96 -48.99 -49.93
C THR A 41 -81.17 -48.77 -48.67
N VAL A 42 -81.84 -48.26 -47.62
CA VAL A 42 -81.29 -48.18 -46.26
C VAL A 42 -81.09 -49.63 -45.79
N THR A 43 -79.84 -49.99 -45.52
CA THR A 43 -79.47 -51.30 -44.97
C THR A 43 -79.11 -51.09 -43.52
N ASP A 44 -79.84 -51.77 -42.64
CA ASP A 44 -79.45 -52.05 -41.25
C ASP A 44 -78.11 -52.80 -41.27
N ALA A 45 -77.02 -52.11 -40.89
CA ALA A 45 -75.66 -52.59 -41.09
C ALA A 45 -75.09 -53.38 -39.91
N ASP A 46 -75.61 -53.15 -38.69
CA ASP A 46 -75.22 -53.87 -37.49
C ASP A 46 -76.20 -54.98 -37.07
N ALA A 47 -77.35 -55.07 -37.77
CA ALA A 47 -78.40 -56.08 -37.63
C ALA A 47 -79.16 -56.02 -36.30
N ASP A 48 -79.28 -54.84 -35.68
CA ASP A 48 -80.08 -54.59 -34.48
C ASP A 48 -81.60 -54.49 -34.78
N GLY A 49 -81.95 -54.27 -36.05
CA GLY A 49 -83.31 -54.12 -36.55
C GLY A 49 -83.82 -52.68 -36.70
N VAL A 50 -82.97 -51.69 -36.45
CA VAL A 50 -83.20 -50.26 -36.70
C VAL A 50 -82.29 -49.82 -37.85
N THR A 51 -82.63 -48.72 -38.52
CA THR A 51 -81.78 -48.16 -39.58
C THR A 51 -81.47 -46.70 -39.26
N PRO A 52 -80.47 -46.08 -39.90
CA PRO A 52 -80.23 -44.65 -39.77
C PRO A 52 -81.47 -43.80 -40.10
N ALA A 53 -82.35 -44.30 -40.97
CA ALA A 53 -83.58 -43.62 -41.33
C ALA A 53 -84.68 -43.73 -40.25
N ASP A 54 -84.60 -44.74 -39.39
CA ASP A 54 -85.51 -45.00 -38.27
C ASP A 54 -84.98 -44.43 -36.93
N GLY A 55 -83.84 -43.72 -36.97
CA GLY A 55 -83.29 -42.95 -35.85
C GLY A 55 -82.03 -43.52 -35.21
N ASP A 56 -81.46 -44.59 -35.75
CA ASP A 56 -80.19 -45.15 -35.29
C ASP A 56 -79.04 -44.15 -35.47
N CYS A 57 -78.38 -43.84 -34.35
CA CYS A 57 -77.29 -42.88 -34.27
C CYS A 57 -75.90 -43.52 -34.46
N ASP A 58 -75.78 -44.86 -34.41
CA ASP A 58 -74.55 -45.59 -34.74
C ASP A 58 -74.86 -46.95 -35.39
N ASP A 59 -75.19 -46.94 -36.69
CA ASP A 59 -75.49 -48.11 -37.56
C ASP A 59 -74.30 -49.07 -37.77
N ALA A 60 -73.25 -48.95 -36.96
CA ALA A 60 -72.16 -49.93 -36.85
C ALA A 60 -72.14 -50.67 -35.50
N ASN A 61 -72.98 -50.27 -34.53
CA ASN A 61 -72.97 -50.78 -33.18
C ASN A 61 -74.39 -51.24 -32.75
N PRO A 62 -74.65 -52.55 -32.69
CA PRO A 62 -76.00 -53.06 -32.40
C PRO A 62 -76.42 -52.87 -30.94
N ALA A 63 -75.58 -52.22 -30.13
CA ALA A 63 -75.88 -51.75 -28.80
C ALA A 63 -76.24 -50.25 -28.75
N VAL A 64 -76.41 -49.57 -29.89
CA VAL A 64 -76.78 -48.15 -29.95
C VAL A 64 -78.00 -48.02 -30.85
N TYR A 65 -79.17 -47.76 -30.28
CA TYR A 65 -80.40 -47.62 -31.05
C TYR A 65 -81.54 -46.93 -30.27
N PRO A 66 -82.46 -46.21 -30.95
CA PRO A 66 -83.58 -45.52 -30.34
C PRO A 66 -84.35 -46.31 -29.28
N GLY A 67 -84.37 -45.78 -28.06
CA GLY A 67 -85.15 -46.35 -26.95
C GLY A 67 -84.52 -47.58 -26.27
N ARG A 68 -83.22 -47.83 -26.49
CA ARG A 68 -82.41 -48.70 -25.63
C ARG A 68 -82.34 -48.16 -24.19
N THR A 69 -81.87 -48.98 -23.26
CA THR A 69 -81.48 -48.52 -21.91
C THR A 69 -79.98 -48.21 -21.93
N GLU A 70 -79.57 -47.09 -21.36
CA GLU A 70 -78.15 -46.70 -21.27
C GLU A 70 -77.33 -47.69 -20.44
N ASP A 71 -76.16 -48.04 -20.95
CA ASP A 71 -75.06 -48.65 -20.21
C ASP A 71 -74.02 -47.55 -19.93
N CYS A 72 -73.52 -47.41 -18.70
CA CYS A 72 -72.52 -46.39 -18.41
C CYS A 72 -71.19 -46.66 -19.13
N ASN A 73 -71.01 -46.04 -20.29
CA ASN A 73 -69.90 -46.34 -21.19
C ASN A 73 -69.43 -45.12 -22.01
N GLY A 74 -69.99 -43.92 -21.75
CA GLY A 74 -69.66 -42.68 -22.45
C GLY A 74 -70.31 -42.56 -23.84
N VAL A 75 -71.30 -43.39 -24.15
CA VAL A 75 -72.03 -43.42 -25.43
C VAL A 75 -73.51 -43.17 -25.16
N ASP A 76 -74.17 -42.43 -26.07
CA ASP A 76 -75.65 -42.27 -26.08
C ASP A 76 -76.26 -43.52 -26.73
N ASP A 77 -76.50 -44.56 -25.92
CA ASP A 77 -76.95 -45.88 -26.38
C ASP A 77 -78.39 -45.85 -26.93
N ASN A 78 -79.21 -44.87 -26.54
CA ASN A 78 -80.61 -44.76 -26.93
C ASN A 78 -80.94 -43.61 -27.87
N CYS A 79 -79.92 -42.93 -28.35
CA CYS A 79 -79.97 -41.87 -29.36
C CYS A 79 -80.87 -40.69 -28.97
N ASN A 80 -80.94 -40.33 -27.69
CA ASN A 80 -81.75 -39.19 -27.21
C ASN A 80 -80.95 -37.88 -27.07
N SER A 81 -79.66 -37.89 -27.41
CA SER A 81 -78.69 -36.80 -27.29
C SER A 81 -78.25 -36.44 -25.88
N ILE A 82 -78.47 -37.34 -24.92
CA ILE A 82 -77.93 -37.29 -23.57
C ILE A 82 -77.11 -38.57 -23.41
N ILE A 83 -75.88 -38.44 -22.96
CA ILE A 83 -74.99 -39.58 -22.74
C ILE A 83 -75.25 -40.09 -21.32
N ASP A 84 -75.36 -41.42 -21.16
CA ASP A 84 -75.44 -42.09 -19.86
C ASP A 84 -76.53 -41.51 -18.92
N GLU A 85 -77.74 -41.21 -19.42
CA GLU A 85 -78.76 -40.66 -18.53
C GLU A 85 -79.26 -41.69 -17.50
N GLY A 86 -79.41 -41.22 -16.26
CA GLY A 86 -79.85 -42.07 -15.15
C GLY A 86 -78.72 -42.64 -14.30
N PHE A 87 -77.47 -42.33 -14.64
CA PHE A 87 -76.29 -42.51 -13.78
C PHE A 87 -76.02 -41.23 -12.94
N GLY A 88 -75.15 -41.34 -11.93
CA GLY A 88 -74.76 -40.21 -11.08
C GLY A 88 -73.87 -39.21 -11.83
N ASP A 89 -73.81 -37.98 -11.33
CA ASP A 89 -72.97 -36.89 -11.82
C ASP A 89 -72.62 -36.03 -10.59
N ALA A 90 -71.52 -36.40 -9.93
CA ALA A 90 -71.12 -35.93 -8.61
C ALA A 90 -70.73 -34.45 -8.61
N ASP A 91 -70.02 -34.01 -9.64
CA ASP A 91 -69.48 -32.64 -9.78
C ASP A 91 -70.36 -31.72 -10.66
N ASN A 92 -71.34 -32.28 -11.37
CA ASN A 92 -72.25 -31.61 -12.31
C ASN A 92 -71.59 -31.09 -13.61
N ASP A 93 -70.53 -31.74 -14.08
CA ASP A 93 -69.87 -31.41 -15.35
C ASP A 93 -70.59 -31.99 -16.59
N LYS A 94 -71.56 -32.90 -16.35
CA LYS A 94 -72.37 -33.68 -17.32
C LYS A 94 -71.70 -34.95 -17.86
N THR A 95 -70.64 -35.39 -17.23
CA THR A 95 -70.06 -36.72 -17.34
C THR A 95 -70.69 -37.59 -16.25
N ALA A 96 -70.97 -38.85 -16.55
CA ALA A 96 -71.51 -39.76 -15.53
C ALA A 96 -70.37 -40.32 -14.69
N ASP A 97 -70.53 -40.39 -13.37
CA ASP A 97 -69.47 -40.82 -12.42
C ASP A 97 -68.69 -42.04 -12.92
N CYS A 98 -69.41 -43.07 -13.37
CA CYS A 98 -68.83 -44.35 -13.78
C CYS A 98 -67.95 -44.32 -15.05
N VAL A 99 -67.86 -43.18 -15.75
CA VAL A 99 -66.90 -42.93 -16.84
C VAL A 99 -66.09 -41.66 -16.62
N ASP A 100 -66.28 -41.01 -15.48
CA ASP A 100 -65.55 -39.83 -15.10
C ASP A 100 -64.17 -40.19 -14.55
N ALA A 101 -63.28 -39.21 -14.50
CA ALA A 101 -61.97 -39.35 -13.90
C ALA A 101 -61.85 -38.36 -12.74
N GLU A 102 -61.13 -38.76 -11.70
CA GLU A 102 -60.85 -37.87 -10.57
C GLU A 102 -60.18 -36.56 -11.02
N ASP A 103 -60.77 -35.45 -10.58
CA ASP A 103 -60.23 -34.11 -10.64
C ASP A 103 -59.80 -33.68 -9.24
N CYS A 104 -58.73 -32.89 -9.15
CA CYS A 104 -58.14 -32.52 -7.86
C CYS A 104 -58.90 -31.36 -7.19
N ASP A 105 -60.10 -31.64 -6.69
CA ASP A 105 -61.02 -30.62 -6.18
C ASP A 105 -61.74 -31.00 -4.87
N GLY A 106 -61.42 -32.17 -4.29
CA GLY A 106 -62.02 -32.64 -3.04
C GLY A 106 -63.39 -33.32 -3.21
N ILE A 107 -63.78 -33.66 -4.43
CA ILE A 107 -64.99 -34.40 -4.79
C ILE A 107 -64.59 -35.79 -5.30
N ASP A 108 -65.48 -36.77 -5.12
CA ASP A 108 -65.38 -38.14 -5.66
C ASP A 108 -66.08 -38.10 -7.03
N ASN A 109 -65.31 -37.82 -8.10
CA ASN A 109 -65.85 -37.61 -9.46
C ASN A 109 -66.28 -38.94 -10.08
N ASP A 110 -65.53 -40.02 -9.86
CA ASP A 110 -65.77 -41.32 -10.50
C ASP A 110 -66.78 -42.21 -9.75
N GLY A 111 -67.17 -41.79 -8.54
CA GLY A 111 -68.21 -42.39 -7.71
C GLY A 111 -67.80 -43.72 -7.06
N ASP A 112 -66.50 -44.02 -6.96
CA ASP A 112 -66.00 -45.24 -6.33
C ASP A 112 -66.01 -45.18 -4.78
N GLY A 113 -66.21 -43.98 -4.22
CA GLY A 113 -66.27 -43.73 -2.78
C GLY A 113 -64.99 -43.17 -2.18
N VAL A 114 -63.98 -42.85 -2.99
CA VAL A 114 -62.75 -42.14 -2.64
C VAL A 114 -62.73 -40.84 -3.46
N ALA A 115 -62.21 -39.77 -2.87
CA ALA A 115 -62.05 -38.50 -3.58
C ALA A 115 -60.56 -38.29 -3.84
N ASP A 116 -60.23 -37.75 -5.01
CA ASP A 116 -58.89 -37.40 -5.45
C ASP A 116 -57.90 -38.59 -5.39
N GLU A 117 -58.32 -39.84 -5.59
CA GLU A 117 -57.35 -40.94 -5.60
C GLU A 117 -56.41 -40.90 -6.80
N GLY A 118 -55.12 -41.11 -6.54
CA GLY A 118 -54.08 -41.00 -7.56
C GLY A 118 -53.42 -39.62 -7.63
N PHE A 119 -53.91 -38.64 -6.86
CA PHE A 119 -53.18 -37.41 -6.55
C PHE A 119 -52.22 -37.63 -5.37
N GLY A 120 -51.25 -36.72 -5.23
CA GLY A 120 -50.23 -36.77 -4.16
C GLY A 120 -50.86 -36.51 -2.79
N ASP A 121 -50.32 -37.17 -1.76
CA ASP A 121 -50.64 -36.97 -0.35
C ASP A 121 -49.30 -37.09 0.40
N ALA A 122 -48.62 -35.96 0.54
CA ALA A 122 -47.25 -35.87 1.02
C ALA A 122 -47.16 -36.15 2.54
N ASP A 123 -48.17 -35.75 3.30
CA ASP A 123 -48.20 -35.84 4.76
C ASP A 123 -48.98 -37.07 5.28
N GLY A 124 -49.78 -37.72 4.43
CA GLY A 124 -50.53 -38.93 4.73
C GLY A 124 -51.80 -38.68 5.54
N ASP A 125 -52.33 -37.46 5.57
CA ASP A 125 -53.51 -37.10 6.36
C ASP A 125 -54.84 -37.51 5.69
N GLY A 126 -54.77 -37.91 4.41
CA GLY A 126 -55.90 -38.36 3.60
C GLY A 126 -56.61 -37.24 2.84
N ILE A 127 -56.00 -36.05 2.76
CA ILE A 127 -56.36 -34.94 1.87
C ILE A 127 -55.29 -34.86 0.78
N ALA A 128 -55.69 -34.74 -0.49
CA ALA A 128 -54.72 -34.60 -1.57
C ALA A 128 -54.00 -33.24 -1.52
N ASP A 129 -52.70 -33.23 -1.83
CA ASP A 129 -51.80 -32.06 -1.81
C ASP A 129 -52.42 -30.84 -2.51
N CYS A 130 -53.14 -31.05 -3.62
CA CYS A 130 -53.72 -29.98 -4.44
C CYS A 130 -54.83 -29.17 -3.76
N VAL A 131 -55.49 -29.74 -2.74
CA VAL A 131 -56.52 -29.11 -1.93
C VAL A 131 -56.05 -28.90 -0.48
N GLY A 132 -54.84 -29.37 -0.17
CA GLY A 132 -54.13 -29.13 1.06
C GLY A 132 -53.88 -27.65 1.32
N THR A 133 -53.93 -27.24 2.58
CA THR A 133 -53.60 -25.89 3.03
C THR A 133 -52.72 -26.03 4.26
N GLU A 134 -51.60 -25.30 4.27
CA GLU A 134 -50.66 -25.35 5.39
C GLU A 134 -51.31 -25.01 6.72
N ILE A 135 -50.98 -25.84 7.71
CA ILE A 135 -51.30 -25.64 9.11
C ILE A 135 -50.05 -25.93 9.94
N CYS A 136 -49.88 -25.17 11.02
CA CYS A 136 -48.75 -25.23 11.96
C CYS A 136 -48.62 -26.59 12.68
N ASP A 137 -48.12 -27.61 11.97
CA ASP A 137 -47.95 -28.98 12.47
C ASP A 137 -46.65 -29.67 12.04
N GLY A 138 -45.80 -28.99 11.27
CA GLY A 138 -44.48 -29.48 10.85
C GLY A 138 -44.53 -30.47 9.69
N LEU A 139 -45.64 -30.52 8.95
CA LEU A 139 -45.81 -31.29 7.73
C LEU A 139 -45.96 -30.35 6.52
N ASP A 140 -45.78 -30.89 5.31
CA ASP A 140 -45.99 -30.19 4.04
C ASP A 140 -47.40 -30.56 3.57
N ASN A 141 -48.42 -29.83 4.03
CA ASN A 141 -49.82 -30.22 3.85
C ASN A 141 -50.31 -29.99 2.41
N ASN A 142 -49.67 -29.10 1.65
CA ASN A 142 -50.05 -28.75 0.28
C ASN A 142 -49.11 -29.31 -0.81
N GLY A 143 -48.07 -30.04 -0.41
CA GLY A 143 -47.12 -30.73 -1.29
C GLY A 143 -46.26 -29.79 -2.16
N ASP A 144 -46.11 -28.52 -1.81
CA ASP A 144 -45.28 -27.56 -2.56
C ASP A 144 -43.76 -27.72 -2.29
N GLY A 145 -43.41 -28.57 -1.32
CA GLY A 145 -42.04 -28.86 -0.90
C GLY A 145 -41.52 -27.95 0.21
N ARG A 146 -42.40 -27.14 0.83
CA ARG A 146 -42.12 -26.32 2.01
C ARG A 146 -42.98 -26.83 3.17
N VAL A 147 -42.57 -26.47 4.38
CA VAL A 147 -43.24 -26.89 5.60
C VAL A 147 -43.66 -25.63 6.33
N ASP A 148 -44.94 -25.54 6.68
CA ASP A 148 -45.53 -24.42 7.42
C ASP A 148 -45.25 -23.03 6.80
N GLU A 149 -45.21 -22.89 5.46
CA GLU A 149 -44.91 -21.60 4.84
C GLU A 149 -45.99 -20.55 5.11
N GLY A 150 -45.56 -19.36 5.55
CA GLY A 150 -46.45 -18.29 6.04
C GLY A 150 -46.54 -18.19 7.56
N TYR A 151 -45.84 -19.06 8.30
CA TYR A 151 -45.68 -19.01 9.76
C TYR A 151 -44.24 -18.66 10.22
N ASP A 152 -43.36 -18.31 9.28
CA ASP A 152 -42.01 -17.74 9.47
C ASP A 152 -42.07 -16.30 8.95
N ALA A 153 -42.29 -15.33 9.84
CA ALA A 153 -42.56 -13.96 9.43
C ALA A 153 -41.30 -13.11 9.19
N ASP A 154 -40.14 -13.52 9.70
CA ASP A 154 -38.86 -12.83 9.52
C ASP A 154 -37.88 -13.55 8.56
N GLY A 155 -38.14 -14.81 8.23
CA GLY A 155 -37.45 -15.59 7.20
C GLY A 155 -36.20 -16.31 7.68
N ASP A 156 -36.04 -16.56 8.98
CA ASP A 156 -34.86 -17.24 9.53
C ASP A 156 -34.93 -18.78 9.47
N GLY A 157 -36.09 -19.31 9.08
CA GLY A 157 -36.36 -20.75 8.95
C GLY A 157 -36.84 -21.42 10.24
N PHE A 158 -36.99 -20.67 11.32
CA PHE A 158 -37.79 -21.01 12.48
C PHE A 158 -39.17 -20.35 12.33
N THR A 159 -40.16 -21.01 12.90
CA THR A 159 -41.55 -20.53 12.85
C THR A 159 -42.02 -20.35 14.27
N GLN A 160 -43.07 -19.54 14.47
CA GLN A 160 -43.78 -19.49 15.76
C GLN A 160 -44.23 -20.89 16.27
N CYS A 161 -44.26 -21.90 15.40
CA CYS A 161 -44.57 -23.29 15.71
C CYS A 161 -43.40 -24.05 16.36
N ASN A 162 -42.15 -23.63 16.10
CA ASN A 162 -40.90 -24.31 16.46
C ASN A 162 -40.09 -23.59 17.55
N GLU A 163 -40.77 -23.05 18.56
CA GLU A 163 -40.14 -22.42 19.75
C GLU A 163 -39.42 -21.09 19.49
N ASP A 164 -39.64 -20.47 18.32
CA ASP A 164 -39.25 -19.07 18.09
C ASP A 164 -39.99 -18.15 19.08
N CYS A 165 -39.21 -17.48 19.91
CA CYS A 165 -39.68 -16.58 20.95
C CYS A 165 -40.00 -15.17 20.42
N ASN A 166 -39.54 -14.81 19.21
CA ASN A 166 -39.83 -13.55 18.53
C ASN A 166 -39.78 -13.66 16.99
N ASP A 167 -40.85 -14.21 16.41
CA ASP A 167 -41.17 -14.36 14.96
C ASP A 167 -41.24 -13.05 14.13
N ALA A 168 -40.72 -11.95 14.65
CA ALA A 168 -40.53 -10.70 13.91
C ALA A 168 -39.06 -10.28 13.84
N ASP A 169 -38.16 -11.08 14.39
CA ASP A 169 -36.74 -10.82 14.54
C ASP A 169 -35.91 -12.07 14.16
N PRO A 170 -35.27 -12.07 12.98
CA PRO A 170 -34.55 -13.25 12.46
C PRO A 170 -33.23 -13.53 13.21
N SER A 171 -32.97 -12.82 14.30
CA SER A 171 -31.87 -13.05 15.24
C SER A 171 -32.32 -13.73 16.54
N ALA A 172 -33.61 -13.99 16.71
CA ALA A 172 -34.19 -14.59 17.91
C ALA A 172 -34.78 -15.97 17.59
N TYR A 173 -33.99 -17.04 17.77
CA TYR A 173 -34.41 -18.41 17.49
C TYR A 173 -33.69 -19.42 18.38
N PRO A 174 -34.26 -20.62 18.59
CA PRO A 174 -33.64 -21.66 19.41
C PRO A 174 -32.18 -21.96 19.05
N GLY A 175 -31.26 -21.63 19.97
CA GLY A 175 -29.82 -21.84 19.80
C GLY A 175 -29.09 -20.78 18.97
N ALA A 176 -29.67 -19.60 18.77
CA ALA A 176 -28.94 -18.42 18.32
C ALA A 176 -27.83 -18.03 19.32
N SER A 177 -26.99 -17.05 18.97
CA SER A 177 -26.05 -16.46 19.92
C SER A 177 -26.68 -15.25 20.61
N GLU A 178 -26.59 -15.20 21.94
CA GLU A 178 -27.07 -14.07 22.74
C GLU A 178 -26.37 -12.76 22.36
N VAL A 179 -27.16 -11.69 22.22
CA VAL A 179 -26.65 -10.34 22.00
C VAL A 179 -26.61 -9.61 23.34
N GLY A 180 -25.46 -9.67 24.01
CA GLY A 180 -25.33 -9.18 25.39
C GLY A 180 -25.83 -7.74 25.62
N GLY A 181 -26.77 -7.62 26.56
CA GLY A 181 -27.30 -6.37 27.12
C GLY A 181 -28.49 -5.79 26.35
N ASP A 182 -29.00 -6.47 25.32
CA ASP A 182 -30.11 -5.99 24.50
C ASP A 182 -31.48 -6.21 25.21
N GLY A 183 -31.50 -7.06 26.24
CA GLY A 183 -32.68 -7.39 27.03
C GLY A 183 -33.66 -8.32 26.33
N SER A 184 -33.22 -8.99 25.27
CA SER A 184 -33.91 -10.03 24.51
C SER A 184 -33.40 -11.41 24.94
N ASP A 185 -34.19 -12.42 24.63
CA ASP A 185 -33.82 -13.84 24.73
C ASP A 185 -33.57 -14.26 23.28
N ASN A 186 -32.33 -14.17 22.79
CA ASN A 186 -32.04 -14.42 21.38
C ASN A 186 -32.01 -15.93 21.09
N ASP A 187 -31.55 -16.74 22.03
CA ASP A 187 -31.44 -18.18 21.88
C ASP A 187 -32.70 -18.95 22.31
N CYS A 188 -33.71 -18.24 22.79
CA CYS A 188 -35.01 -18.72 23.25
C CYS A 188 -34.93 -19.77 24.36
N ASP A 189 -33.89 -19.76 25.20
CA ASP A 189 -33.73 -20.71 26.32
C ASP A 189 -34.55 -20.33 27.58
N GLY A 190 -35.16 -19.14 27.57
CA GLY A 190 -35.97 -18.59 28.65
C GLY A 190 -35.20 -17.76 29.68
N SER A 191 -33.89 -17.61 29.47
CA SER A 191 -33.03 -16.64 30.14
C SER A 191 -32.88 -15.40 29.25
N ILE A 192 -32.36 -14.30 29.80
CA ILE A 192 -32.16 -13.06 29.05
C ILE A 192 -30.73 -12.64 29.37
N ASP A 193 -29.91 -12.47 28.33
CA ASP A 193 -28.51 -12.02 28.43
C ASP A 193 -27.63 -12.91 29.35
N GLU A 194 -27.88 -14.22 29.42
CA GLU A 194 -27.17 -15.15 30.32
C GLU A 194 -25.79 -15.57 29.82
N GLU A 195 -25.53 -15.52 28.51
CA GLU A 195 -24.18 -15.44 27.95
C GLU A 195 -23.65 -13.98 27.94
N GLY A 196 -23.99 -13.22 28.98
CA GLY A 196 -23.76 -11.78 29.10
C GLY A 196 -22.34 -11.32 28.75
N LEU A 197 -22.21 -10.01 28.52
CA LEU A 197 -20.98 -9.38 28.01
C LEU A 197 -19.70 -10.00 28.58
N ALA A 198 -18.84 -10.51 27.69
CA ALA A 198 -17.56 -11.08 28.09
C ALA A 198 -16.62 -9.99 28.64
N GLU A 199 -15.63 -10.38 29.46
CA GLU A 199 -14.51 -9.49 29.80
C GLU A 199 -13.90 -8.94 28.49
N SER A 200 -13.61 -7.63 28.47
CA SER A 200 -13.02 -6.94 27.31
C SER A 200 -13.91 -6.91 26.06
N SER A 201 -15.23 -7.12 26.18
CA SER A 201 -16.20 -6.85 25.09
C SER A 201 -16.46 -5.35 24.85
N ILE A 202 -16.22 -4.53 25.87
CA ILE A 202 -16.18 -3.07 25.81
C ILE A 202 -14.84 -2.62 26.39
N TRP A 203 -14.28 -1.55 25.85
CA TRP A 203 -12.97 -1.03 26.22
C TRP A 203 -13.01 0.43 26.62
N PHE A 204 -12.27 0.82 27.65
CA PHE A 204 -11.98 2.23 27.89
C PHE A 204 -10.85 2.68 26.97
N THR A 205 -11.10 3.68 26.12
CA THR A 205 -10.11 4.19 25.16
C THR A 205 -9.56 5.57 25.52
N GLU A 206 -10.35 6.36 26.24
CA GLU A 206 -10.01 7.75 26.54
C GLU A 206 -10.71 8.23 27.82
N ILE A 207 -10.01 9.01 28.65
CA ILE A 207 -10.55 9.58 29.89
C ILE A 207 -10.04 11.01 30.11
N MET A 208 -10.94 11.92 30.48
CA MET A 208 -10.62 13.28 30.92
C MET A 208 -10.88 13.42 32.41
N VAL A 209 -9.84 13.35 33.21
CA VAL A 209 -9.90 13.55 34.68
C VAL A 209 -9.65 15.01 35.08
N ASN A 210 -8.84 15.74 34.31
CA ASN A 210 -8.35 17.08 34.65
C ASN A 210 -8.68 18.12 33.55
N PRO A 211 -9.97 18.48 33.34
CA PRO A 211 -10.34 19.48 32.34
C PRO A 211 -9.85 20.89 32.75
N ALA A 212 -9.20 21.62 31.84
CA ALA A 212 -8.68 22.97 32.12
C ALA A 212 -9.71 24.07 31.81
N LYS A 213 -10.63 23.82 30.86
CA LYS A 213 -11.60 24.85 30.43
C LYS A 213 -12.74 25.06 31.41
N VAL A 214 -13.21 24.00 32.05
CA VAL A 214 -14.33 24.00 33.00
C VAL A 214 -13.93 23.19 34.22
N THR A 215 -14.65 23.36 35.33
CA THR A 215 -14.43 22.56 36.54
C THR A 215 -14.74 21.09 36.30
N ASP A 216 -14.02 20.21 36.98
CA ASP A 216 -14.06 18.75 36.86
C ASP A 216 -15.50 18.18 36.86
N PRO A 217 -16.41 18.56 37.80
CA PRO A 217 -17.80 18.08 37.81
C PRO A 217 -18.65 18.44 36.59
N LYS A 218 -18.11 19.22 35.65
CA LYS A 218 -18.74 19.58 34.37
C LYS A 218 -17.98 19.04 33.16
N GLY A 219 -16.67 18.87 33.26
CA GLY A 219 -15.80 18.57 32.14
C GLY A 219 -15.19 17.17 32.15
N GLU A 220 -15.40 16.39 33.21
CA GLU A 220 -15.02 14.99 33.27
C GLU A 220 -15.90 14.12 32.37
N TRP A 221 -15.26 13.17 31.71
CA TRP A 221 -15.90 12.14 30.89
C TRP A 221 -14.95 10.96 30.66
N ILE A 222 -15.55 9.83 30.28
CA ILE A 222 -14.91 8.59 29.88
C ILE A 222 -15.46 8.19 28.50
N GLU A 223 -14.65 7.52 27.70
CA GLU A 223 -15.04 6.96 26.42
C GLU A 223 -14.94 5.43 26.44
N LEU A 224 -15.97 4.82 25.87
CA LEU A 224 -16.05 3.38 25.62
C LEU A 224 -15.90 3.12 24.12
N HIS A 225 -15.26 2.01 23.78
CA HIS A 225 -15.14 1.50 22.43
C HIS A 225 -15.63 0.06 22.37
N ASN A 226 -16.34 -0.28 21.30
CA ASN A 226 -16.72 -1.65 20.97
C ASN A 226 -15.75 -2.21 19.90
N PRO A 227 -14.74 -3.02 20.28
CA PRO A 227 -13.81 -3.62 19.32
C PRO A 227 -14.41 -4.82 18.56
N GLY A 228 -15.63 -5.23 18.89
CA GLY A 228 -16.32 -6.38 18.31
C GLY A 228 -16.90 -6.13 16.92
N THR A 229 -17.56 -7.15 16.36
CA THR A 229 -18.23 -7.09 15.04
C THR A 229 -19.73 -6.88 15.14
N GLU A 230 -20.30 -7.03 16.33
CA GLU A 230 -21.72 -6.87 16.64
C GLU A 230 -21.94 -5.66 17.56
N PRO A 231 -23.12 -5.03 17.52
CA PRO A 231 -23.46 -3.95 18.45
C PRO A 231 -23.47 -4.44 19.90
N VAL A 232 -23.14 -3.55 20.83
CA VAL A 232 -23.17 -3.81 22.27
C VAL A 232 -24.11 -2.82 22.95
N TYR A 233 -24.96 -3.33 23.84
CA TYR A 233 -25.94 -2.51 24.55
C TYR A 233 -25.51 -2.22 25.99
N LEU A 234 -25.68 -0.96 26.41
CA LEU A 234 -25.18 -0.47 27.70
C LEU A 234 -26.21 -0.50 28.82
N ASN A 235 -27.49 -0.71 28.51
CA ASN A 235 -28.56 -0.67 29.49
C ASN A 235 -28.37 -1.79 30.52
N GLY A 236 -28.50 -1.48 31.81
CA GLY A 236 -28.31 -2.44 32.90
C GLY A 236 -26.85 -2.59 33.36
N LEU A 237 -25.86 -2.17 32.57
CA LEU A 237 -24.47 -2.12 33.02
C LEU A 237 -24.30 -1.11 34.15
N THR A 238 -23.40 -1.44 35.08
CA THR A 238 -23.11 -0.61 36.25
C THR A 238 -21.69 -0.09 36.16
N LEU A 239 -21.55 1.24 36.12
CA LEU A 239 -20.29 1.90 36.38
C LEU A 239 -20.00 1.88 37.88
N THR A 240 -18.77 1.52 38.25
CA THR A 240 -18.31 1.47 39.64
C THR A 240 -16.94 2.11 39.76
N SER A 241 -16.69 2.85 40.86
CA SER A 241 -15.35 3.35 41.21
C SER A 241 -14.77 2.65 42.44
N SER A 242 -13.44 2.65 42.56
CA SER A 242 -12.71 2.13 43.72
C SER A 242 -13.12 2.78 45.06
N SER A 243 -13.68 3.99 44.99
CA SER A 243 -14.19 4.76 46.13
C SER A 243 -15.51 4.20 46.71
N GLY A 244 -16.14 3.25 46.00
CA GLY A 244 -17.44 2.64 46.34
C GLY A 244 -18.65 3.34 45.73
N GLU A 245 -18.43 4.30 44.83
CA GLU A 245 -19.45 4.97 44.04
C GLU A 245 -19.96 4.08 42.91
N SER A 246 -21.24 4.19 42.54
CA SER A 246 -21.82 3.40 41.45
C SER A 246 -22.98 4.09 40.75
N HIS A 247 -23.16 3.78 39.47
CA HIS A 247 -24.24 4.27 38.61
C HIS A 247 -24.70 3.18 37.65
N ILE A 248 -26.00 2.86 37.65
CA ILE A 248 -26.60 1.91 36.71
C ILE A 248 -27.03 2.68 35.45
N ILE A 249 -26.52 2.26 34.30
CA ILE A 249 -26.87 2.84 33.01
C ILE A 249 -28.31 2.43 32.68
N THR A 250 -29.18 3.43 32.57
CA THR A 250 -30.60 3.25 32.31
C THR A 250 -31.10 4.30 31.31
N SER A 251 -31.87 3.85 30.32
CA SER A 251 -32.49 4.69 29.29
C SER A 251 -33.83 4.10 28.85
N ALA A 252 -34.75 4.95 28.38
CA ALA A 252 -36.05 4.50 27.87
C ALA A 252 -35.96 3.83 26.48
N SER A 253 -34.88 4.08 25.76
CA SER A 253 -34.50 3.39 24.53
C SER A 253 -33.14 2.72 24.74
N PRO A 254 -32.88 1.54 24.16
CA PRO A 254 -31.58 0.88 24.27
C PRO A 254 -30.44 1.83 23.85
N LEU A 255 -29.40 1.92 24.68
CA LEU A 255 -28.16 2.62 24.35
C LEU A 255 -27.22 1.62 23.71
N GLU A 256 -26.83 1.88 22.48
CA GLU A 256 -26.04 0.98 21.64
C GLU A 256 -24.69 1.63 21.32
N ILE A 257 -23.64 0.81 21.31
CA ILE A 257 -22.36 1.09 20.65
C ILE A 257 -22.26 0.12 19.48
N ALA A 258 -22.39 0.62 18.25
CA ALA A 258 -22.20 -0.21 17.06
C ALA A 258 -20.77 -0.78 17.00
N ALA A 259 -20.59 -1.83 16.22
CA ALA A 259 -19.28 -2.44 16.00
C ALA A 259 -18.24 -1.41 15.50
N GLY A 260 -17.13 -1.28 16.22
CA GLY A 260 -16.05 -0.33 15.93
C GLY A 260 -16.33 1.12 16.34
N ASP A 261 -17.51 1.44 16.89
CA ASP A 261 -17.86 2.80 17.28
C ASP A 261 -17.41 3.15 18.72
N PHE A 262 -17.50 4.43 19.04
CA PHE A 262 -17.14 5.03 20.32
C PHE A 262 -18.36 5.65 21.00
N PHE A 263 -18.37 5.66 22.34
CA PHE A 263 -19.49 6.15 23.12
C PHE A 263 -19.01 6.92 24.35
N VAL A 264 -19.45 8.17 24.49
CA VAL A 264 -18.96 9.08 25.53
C VAL A 264 -19.93 9.19 26.69
N LEU A 265 -19.46 8.88 27.89
CA LEU A 265 -20.21 9.07 29.13
C LEU A 265 -19.60 10.24 29.90
N GLY A 266 -20.42 11.18 30.35
CA GLY A 266 -19.94 12.38 31.06
C GLY A 266 -20.91 12.88 32.13
N LEU A 267 -20.46 13.80 32.97
CA LEU A 267 -21.30 14.36 34.04
C LEU A 267 -22.30 15.43 33.57
N ASN A 268 -22.12 15.97 32.35
CA ASN A 268 -22.92 17.07 31.82
C ASN A 268 -23.05 17.02 30.30
N LYS A 269 -24.28 16.93 29.79
CA LYS A 269 -24.59 16.88 28.35
C LYS A 269 -24.68 18.25 27.66
N ASP A 270 -24.77 19.34 28.43
CA ASP A 270 -24.86 20.69 27.86
C ASP A 270 -23.49 21.17 27.37
N LYS A 271 -23.28 21.06 26.05
CA LYS A 271 -22.06 21.51 25.33
C LYS A 271 -21.60 22.93 25.68
N SER A 272 -22.51 23.81 26.09
CA SER A 272 -22.18 25.19 26.44
C SER A 272 -21.50 25.32 27.81
N THR A 273 -21.60 24.30 28.66
CA THR A 273 -21.11 24.31 30.04
C THR A 273 -20.18 23.17 30.40
N ASN A 274 -20.07 22.13 29.56
CA ASN A 274 -19.24 20.93 29.79
C ASN A 274 -17.85 20.98 29.12
N GLY A 275 -17.42 22.15 28.65
CA GLY A 275 -16.18 22.27 27.89
C GLY A 275 -16.32 22.02 26.38
N GLY A 276 -17.50 21.61 25.90
CA GLY A 276 -17.81 21.42 24.47
C GLY A 276 -17.86 19.96 24.02
N VAL A 277 -17.74 19.01 24.95
CA VAL A 277 -17.77 17.56 24.71
C VAL A 277 -19.15 17.12 24.22
N THR A 278 -19.19 16.24 23.22
CA THR A 278 -20.41 15.51 22.88
C THR A 278 -20.55 14.34 23.84
N VAL A 279 -21.53 14.40 24.73
CA VAL A 279 -21.80 13.33 25.69
C VAL A 279 -23.03 12.56 25.24
N ASP A 280 -22.89 11.26 25.05
CA ASP A 280 -23.96 10.36 24.64
C ASP A 280 -24.84 10.01 25.84
N TYR A 281 -24.23 9.73 26.99
CA TYR A 281 -24.93 9.40 28.23
C TYR A 281 -24.43 10.19 29.45
N VAL A 282 -25.37 10.62 30.30
CA VAL A 282 -25.03 11.32 31.55
C VAL A 282 -25.10 10.35 32.72
N TYR A 283 -23.95 10.03 33.30
CA TYR A 283 -23.88 9.31 34.57
C TYR A 283 -23.91 10.28 35.75
N THR A 284 -24.22 9.75 36.95
CA THR A 284 -24.29 10.56 38.17
C THR A 284 -23.68 9.82 39.35
N GLY A 285 -23.22 10.57 40.35
CA GLY A 285 -22.80 9.97 41.64
C GLY A 285 -21.45 9.25 41.61
N ILE A 286 -20.69 9.39 40.52
CA ILE A 286 -19.30 8.97 40.38
C ILE A 286 -18.47 10.24 40.21
N ALA A 287 -17.36 10.36 40.93
CA ALA A 287 -16.38 11.42 40.74
C ALA A 287 -15.08 10.80 40.24
N LEU A 288 -14.47 11.36 39.18
CA LEU A 288 -13.16 10.91 38.73
C LEU A 288 -12.10 11.68 39.52
N SER A 289 -11.30 11.00 40.33
CA SER A 289 -10.26 11.67 41.10
C SER A 289 -9.14 12.22 40.20
N ASN A 290 -8.67 13.43 40.50
CA ASN A 290 -7.46 14.00 39.89
C ASN A 290 -6.18 13.33 40.44
N GLU A 291 -6.29 12.57 41.54
CA GLU A 291 -5.21 11.71 42.07
C GLU A 291 -5.38 10.29 41.49
N SER A 292 -4.96 9.24 42.21
CA SER A 292 -5.24 7.86 41.80
C SER A 292 -6.70 7.47 42.02
N ASP A 293 -7.32 6.79 41.06
CA ASP A 293 -8.63 6.17 41.17
C ASP A 293 -8.81 5.10 40.07
N GLU A 294 -9.96 4.42 40.05
CA GLU A 294 -10.32 3.37 39.10
C GLU A 294 -11.80 3.51 38.74
N ILE A 295 -12.10 3.28 37.46
CA ILE A 295 -13.46 3.11 36.94
C ILE A 295 -13.59 1.72 36.33
N ALA A 296 -14.70 1.04 36.58
CA ALA A 296 -15.00 -0.24 36.00
C ALA A 296 -16.46 -0.28 35.51
N LEU A 297 -16.67 -1.01 34.42
CA LEU A 297 -17.99 -1.34 33.88
C LEU A 297 -18.29 -2.79 34.26
N THR A 298 -19.45 -3.04 34.87
CA THR A 298 -19.82 -4.36 35.40
C THR A 298 -21.23 -4.77 34.97
N PHE A 299 -21.44 -6.07 34.80
CA PHE A 299 -22.76 -6.70 34.57
C PHE A 299 -22.93 -7.89 35.52
N ASP A 300 -23.99 -7.87 36.33
CA ASP A 300 -24.29 -8.86 37.37
C ASP A 300 -23.07 -9.32 38.23
N GLY A 301 -22.16 -8.39 38.50
CA GLY A 301 -20.95 -8.61 39.30
C GLY A 301 -19.71 -9.07 38.52
N THR A 302 -19.83 -9.33 37.22
CA THR A 302 -18.70 -9.56 36.29
C THR A 302 -18.13 -8.21 35.83
N THR A 303 -16.81 -8.07 35.81
CA THR A 303 -16.14 -6.87 35.28
C THR A 303 -15.97 -7.00 33.78
N ILE A 304 -16.62 -6.11 33.03
CA ILE A 304 -16.55 -6.04 31.57
C ILE A 304 -15.30 -5.29 31.13
N ALA A 305 -15.09 -4.10 31.70
CA ALA A 305 -13.97 -3.23 31.40
C ALA A 305 -13.48 -2.57 32.69
N ARG A 306 -12.19 -2.23 32.77
CA ARG A 306 -11.64 -1.47 33.89
C ARG A 306 -10.51 -0.57 33.45
N LEU A 307 -10.44 0.62 34.04
CA LEU A 307 -9.32 1.54 33.86
C LEU A 307 -8.94 2.13 35.21
N ALA A 308 -7.66 2.02 35.56
CA ALA A 308 -7.09 2.61 36.75
C ALA A 308 -6.01 3.63 36.35
N TRP A 309 -5.88 4.70 37.12
CA TRP A 309 -4.83 5.71 36.95
C TRP A 309 -4.16 6.02 38.29
N ASP A 310 -2.93 6.54 38.24
CA ASP A 310 -2.02 6.55 39.38
C ASP A 310 -1.30 7.89 39.64
N ASP A 311 -1.99 9.02 39.43
CA ASP A 311 -1.48 10.38 39.71
C ASP A 311 -0.12 10.65 39.01
N GLY A 312 -0.01 10.21 37.75
CA GLY A 312 1.19 10.44 36.94
C GLY A 312 2.38 9.52 37.26
N ALA A 313 2.23 8.52 38.12
CA ALA A 313 3.36 7.66 38.52
C ALA A 313 3.80 6.72 37.39
N THR A 314 2.85 6.17 36.63
CA THR A 314 3.13 5.34 35.44
C THR A 314 2.20 5.64 34.27
N MET A 315 0.95 5.99 34.53
CA MET A 315 0.02 6.49 33.51
C MET A 315 0.16 8.02 33.39
N PRO A 316 0.10 8.61 32.19
CA PRO A 316 0.14 10.07 32.05
C PRO A 316 -0.98 10.76 32.83
N ASP A 317 -0.70 11.91 33.44
CA ASP A 317 -1.70 12.75 34.12
C ASP A 317 -1.60 14.22 33.67
N PRO A 318 -2.21 14.56 32.52
CA PRO A 318 -2.13 15.90 31.95
C PRO A 318 -3.25 16.83 32.48
N ASP A 319 -2.91 18.11 32.71
CA ASP A 319 -3.89 19.18 32.95
C ASP A 319 -4.38 19.76 31.61
N GLY A 320 -5.68 19.68 31.35
CA GLY A 320 -6.31 20.13 30.09
C GLY A 320 -6.11 19.18 28.92
N ALA A 321 -5.87 17.89 29.15
CA ALA A 321 -5.93 16.88 28.11
C ALA A 321 -6.52 15.59 28.69
N SER A 322 -7.11 14.77 27.84
CA SER A 322 -7.42 13.39 28.17
C SER A 322 -6.16 12.54 28.19
N VAL A 323 -6.24 11.43 28.90
CA VAL A 323 -5.32 10.30 28.74
C VAL A 323 -6.00 9.32 27.81
N MET A 324 -5.28 8.89 26.79
CA MET A 324 -5.81 8.05 25.72
C MET A 324 -4.87 6.88 25.46
N VAL A 325 -5.43 5.74 25.07
CA VAL A 325 -4.64 4.57 24.64
C VAL A 325 -4.38 4.65 23.14
N ASP A 326 -3.21 4.21 22.72
CA ASP A 326 -2.86 4.11 21.31
C ASP A 326 -3.84 3.21 20.55
N PRO A 327 -4.33 3.61 19.35
CA PRO A 327 -5.25 2.79 18.55
C PRO A 327 -4.73 1.37 18.26
N THR A 328 -3.42 1.18 18.11
CA THR A 328 -2.83 -0.16 17.88
C THR A 328 -2.92 -1.08 19.09
N ALA A 329 -3.22 -0.55 20.27
CA ALA A 329 -3.37 -1.28 21.53
C ALA A 329 -4.84 -1.49 21.94
N TYR A 330 -5.82 -1.10 21.12
CA TYR A 330 -7.23 -1.39 21.38
C TYR A 330 -7.45 -2.91 21.51
N GLY A 331 -8.26 -3.33 22.49
CA GLY A 331 -8.49 -4.76 22.73
C GLY A 331 -7.38 -5.48 23.52
N THR A 332 -6.32 -4.77 23.94
CA THR A 332 -5.17 -5.34 24.69
C THR A 332 -5.06 -4.75 26.09
N ASP A 333 -4.81 -5.56 27.13
CA ASP A 333 -4.83 -5.18 28.57
C ASP A 333 -4.77 -3.66 28.91
N GLU A 334 -5.88 -3.08 29.38
CA GLU A 334 -6.00 -1.65 29.75
C GLU A 334 -4.98 -1.23 30.84
N SER A 335 -4.43 -2.19 31.59
CA SER A 335 -3.39 -1.92 32.60
C SER A 335 -1.98 -1.74 32.01
N ASN A 336 -1.82 -1.86 30.68
CA ASN A 336 -0.56 -1.59 30.00
C ASN A 336 -0.32 -0.09 29.77
N TYR A 337 0.07 0.62 30.81
CA TYR A 337 0.24 2.08 30.78
C TYR A 337 1.29 2.60 29.78
N THR A 338 2.16 1.75 29.22
CA THR A 338 3.08 2.18 28.16
C THR A 338 2.39 2.45 26.83
N ALA A 339 1.17 1.94 26.64
CA ALA A 339 0.33 2.22 25.49
C ALA A 339 -0.54 3.47 25.68
N TRP A 340 -0.47 4.15 26.84
CA TRP A 340 -1.27 5.33 27.12
C TRP A 340 -0.42 6.60 27.03
N CYS A 341 -0.96 7.64 26.39
CA CYS A 341 -0.32 8.93 26.24
C CYS A 341 -1.31 10.08 26.50
N ALA A 342 -0.78 11.29 26.67
CA ALA A 342 -1.62 12.48 26.80
C ALA A 342 -2.08 12.96 25.42
N ALA A 343 -3.35 13.31 25.30
CA ALA A 343 -3.88 13.83 24.04
C ALA A 343 -3.26 15.18 23.63
N THR A 344 -3.08 15.33 22.32
CA THR A 344 -2.52 16.48 21.62
C THR A 344 -3.55 17.19 20.74
N LYS A 345 -4.52 16.46 20.17
CA LYS A 345 -5.57 17.00 19.28
C LYS A 345 -6.56 17.86 20.03
N VAL A 346 -6.94 18.95 19.40
CA VAL A 346 -7.92 19.90 19.95
C VAL A 346 -9.30 19.60 19.36
N TRP A 347 -10.27 19.18 20.18
CA TRP A 347 -11.60 18.78 19.67
C TRP A 347 -12.63 19.93 19.53
N ALA A 348 -12.70 20.89 20.48
CA ALA A 348 -13.74 21.95 20.47
C ALA A 348 -13.26 23.34 20.85
N SER A 349 -12.11 23.49 21.50
CA SER A 349 -11.51 24.80 21.80
C SER A 349 -10.05 24.64 22.16
N SER A 350 -9.25 25.68 21.96
CA SER A 350 -7.79 25.70 22.13
C SER A 350 -7.22 25.43 23.55
N MET A 351 -8.00 24.88 24.50
CA MET A 351 -7.54 24.61 25.87
C MET A 351 -7.53 23.10 26.16
N ASP A 352 -8.68 22.42 26.10
CA ASP A 352 -8.75 20.98 26.32
C ASP A 352 -8.44 20.18 25.05
N LYS A 353 -7.81 19.01 25.20
CA LYS A 353 -7.38 18.11 24.12
C LYS A 353 -7.92 16.68 24.28
N GLY A 354 -8.06 15.97 23.16
CA GLY A 354 -8.53 14.59 23.02
C GLY A 354 -9.37 14.33 21.75
N SER A 355 -10.17 13.28 21.78
CA SER A 355 -10.94 12.76 20.65
C SER A 355 -12.36 12.23 20.98
N PRO A 356 -13.12 12.77 21.95
CA PRO A 356 -14.35 12.18 22.46
C PRO A 356 -15.38 11.91 21.37
N GLY A 357 -15.77 10.65 21.25
CA GLY A 357 -16.68 10.08 20.27
C GLY A 357 -16.00 9.78 18.94
N SER A 358 -14.70 9.57 18.91
CA SER A 358 -13.91 9.29 17.70
C SER A 358 -12.62 8.56 18.08
N GLU A 359 -12.01 7.88 17.10
CA GLU A 359 -10.73 7.22 17.30
C GLU A 359 -9.63 8.19 17.80
N ASN A 360 -8.82 7.69 18.73
CA ASN A 360 -7.67 8.41 19.30
C ASN A 360 -6.64 8.72 18.22
N GLU A 361 -5.87 9.79 18.42
CA GLU A 361 -4.63 9.91 17.66
C GLU A 361 -3.60 8.87 18.14
N PRO A 362 -2.68 8.45 17.25
CA PRO A 362 -1.52 7.66 17.64
C PRO A 362 -0.66 8.37 18.69
N CYS A 363 -0.08 7.60 19.61
CA CYS A 363 0.85 8.08 20.61
C CYS A 363 2.22 8.33 19.98
N SER A 364 2.63 9.59 19.81
CA SER A 364 3.91 10.00 19.18
C SER A 364 5.18 9.53 19.91
N THR A 365 5.05 8.90 21.08
CA THR A 365 6.14 8.30 21.84
C THR A 365 6.33 6.81 21.56
N PHE A 366 5.41 6.20 20.81
CA PHE A 366 5.48 4.82 20.38
C PHE A 366 6.15 4.74 19.00
N ASP A 367 6.97 3.72 18.80
CA ASP A 367 7.65 3.40 17.55
C ASP A 367 6.80 2.31 16.88
N HIS A 368 5.86 2.68 16.01
CA HIS A 368 4.81 1.74 15.58
C HIS A 368 5.30 0.78 14.51
N ASP A 369 6.25 1.18 13.67
CA ASP A 369 6.84 0.33 12.64
C ASP A 369 8.13 -0.40 13.08
N GLY A 370 8.77 0.04 14.17
CA GLY A 370 9.94 -0.60 14.76
C GLY A 370 11.27 -0.19 14.14
N ASP A 371 11.35 0.95 13.47
CA ASP A 371 12.59 1.47 12.87
C ASP A 371 13.54 2.16 13.88
N GLY A 372 13.04 2.41 15.10
CA GLY A 372 13.77 3.03 16.20
C GLY A 372 13.55 4.53 16.36
N PHE A 373 12.69 5.13 15.55
CA PHE A 373 12.22 6.50 15.67
C PHE A 373 10.74 6.50 16.09
N THR A 374 10.32 7.61 16.70
CA THR A 374 8.92 7.84 17.05
C THR A 374 8.55 9.19 16.49
N GLY A 375 7.26 9.52 16.42
CA GLY A 375 6.81 10.85 15.99
C GLY A 375 7.50 12.00 16.74
N ASP A 376 7.74 11.87 18.05
CA ASP A 376 8.47 12.85 18.87
C ASP A 376 9.98 12.93 18.54
N MET A 377 10.56 11.87 17.97
CA MET A 377 11.94 11.88 17.46
C MET A 377 12.07 12.51 16.07
N GLY A 378 10.94 12.91 15.46
CA GLY A 378 10.89 13.56 14.15
C GLY A 378 10.45 12.65 13.01
N ASP A 379 9.96 11.45 13.33
CA ASP A 379 9.33 10.58 12.34
C ASP A 379 8.03 11.20 11.82
N CYS A 380 7.94 11.33 10.51
CA CYS A 380 6.84 11.94 9.80
C CYS A 380 5.79 10.93 9.31
N ASP A 381 6.08 9.62 9.41
CA ASP A 381 5.15 8.52 9.14
C ASP A 381 5.51 7.28 9.97
N ASP A 382 5.17 7.32 11.27
CA ASP A 382 5.44 6.31 12.31
C ASP A 382 4.92 4.88 12.01
N TYR A 383 4.26 4.69 10.86
CA TYR A 383 3.71 3.42 10.39
C TYR A 383 4.44 2.84 9.18
N ASP A 384 5.50 3.49 8.70
CA ASP A 384 6.29 3.05 7.56
C ASP A 384 7.80 3.06 7.88
N LEU A 385 8.34 1.86 8.08
CA LEU A 385 9.72 1.56 8.43
C LEU A 385 10.77 2.17 7.48
N GLU A 386 10.38 2.63 6.30
CA GLU A 386 11.24 3.34 5.34
C GLU A 386 11.24 4.87 5.52
N VAL A 387 10.47 5.42 6.46
CA VAL A 387 10.34 6.86 6.74
C VAL A 387 10.83 7.17 8.14
N TYR A 388 11.95 7.87 8.22
CA TYR A 388 12.52 8.32 9.48
C TYR A 388 13.55 9.42 9.26
N PRO A 389 13.85 10.24 10.28
CA PRO A 389 14.89 11.25 10.20
C PRO A 389 16.22 10.75 9.62
N GLY A 390 16.54 11.21 8.41
CA GLY A 390 17.77 10.85 7.70
C GLY A 390 17.76 9.52 6.94
N ALA A 391 16.58 8.95 6.66
CA ALA A 391 16.44 7.81 5.77
C ALA A 391 16.91 8.12 4.33
N PRO A 392 17.26 7.10 3.51
CA PRO A 392 17.49 7.31 2.09
C PRO A 392 16.18 7.63 1.35
N GLU A 393 16.19 8.70 0.56
CA GLU A 393 15.10 9.09 -0.34
C GLU A 393 14.96 8.12 -1.53
N ILE A 394 14.00 7.20 -1.44
CA ILE A 394 13.78 6.12 -2.42
C ILE A 394 12.56 6.35 -3.32
N ASP A 395 11.65 7.26 -2.97
CA ASP A 395 10.47 7.62 -3.77
C ASP A 395 10.31 9.16 -3.88
N ALA A 396 10.19 9.69 -5.10
CA ALA A 396 9.98 11.11 -5.37
C ALA A 396 8.72 11.71 -4.72
N ALA A 397 7.75 10.86 -4.36
CA ALA A 397 6.49 11.27 -3.78
C ALA A 397 6.45 11.16 -2.26
N LYS A 398 7.44 10.50 -1.64
CA LYS A 398 7.55 10.33 -0.20
C LYS A 398 8.72 11.16 0.32
N ASP A 399 8.54 11.75 1.49
CA ASP A 399 9.60 12.41 2.24
C ASP A 399 10.11 11.35 3.21
N ASN A 400 11.07 10.54 2.76
CA ASN A 400 11.55 9.41 3.55
C ASN A 400 12.40 9.90 4.74
N ASP A 401 13.13 11.00 4.58
CA ASP A 401 14.10 11.48 5.55
C ASP A 401 13.55 12.54 6.53
N CYS A 402 12.28 12.90 6.35
CA CYS A 402 11.51 13.83 7.17
C CYS A 402 12.13 15.24 7.27
N ASP A 403 12.83 15.70 6.22
CA ASP A 403 13.36 17.06 6.16
C ASP A 403 12.34 18.09 5.62
N GLY A 404 11.17 17.61 5.18
CA GLY A 404 10.08 18.41 4.59
C GLY A 404 10.12 18.48 3.06
N VAL A 405 10.98 17.70 2.39
CA VAL A 405 11.17 17.69 0.94
C VAL A 405 11.18 16.26 0.40
N ALA A 406 10.06 15.84 -0.20
CA ALA A 406 10.03 14.61 -1.00
C ALA A 406 10.85 14.77 -2.30
N GLU A 407 11.97 14.06 -2.40
CA GLU A 407 12.84 14.04 -3.58
C GLU A 407 13.42 12.65 -3.85
N LEU A 408 14.16 12.46 -4.95
CA LEU A 408 14.83 11.18 -5.25
C LEU A 408 16.32 11.36 -5.15
N MET A 409 16.99 10.48 -4.41
CA MET A 409 18.44 10.50 -4.38
C MET A 409 19.03 10.13 -5.75
N PRO A 410 20.15 10.75 -6.17
CA PRO A 410 20.81 10.36 -7.42
C PRO A 410 21.49 8.98 -7.29
N VAL A 411 21.74 8.33 -8.43
CA VAL A 411 22.40 7.02 -8.51
C VAL A 411 23.85 7.17 -8.98
N ALA A 412 24.80 6.85 -8.10
CA ALA A 412 26.22 6.82 -8.44
C ALA A 412 26.60 5.55 -9.23
N VAL A 413 27.32 5.73 -10.34
CA VAL A 413 27.93 4.64 -11.11
C VAL A 413 29.40 4.95 -11.33
N ALA A 414 30.28 4.13 -10.74
CA ALA A 414 31.72 4.25 -10.86
C ALA A 414 32.28 3.20 -11.81
N ALA A 415 33.05 3.66 -12.79
CA ALA A 415 33.77 2.83 -13.74
C ALA A 415 35.23 3.31 -13.86
N SER A 416 36.05 2.53 -14.57
CA SER A 416 37.35 2.98 -15.03
C SER A 416 37.47 2.82 -16.54
N ILE A 417 38.19 3.75 -17.17
CA ILE A 417 38.62 3.63 -18.55
C ILE A 417 40.10 3.27 -18.53
N ALA A 418 40.40 2.05 -18.93
CA ALA A 418 41.75 1.52 -18.97
C ALA A 418 42.17 1.20 -20.41
N SER A 419 43.42 1.54 -20.76
CA SER A 419 44.13 0.82 -21.82
C SER A 419 44.40 -0.61 -21.34
N SER A 420 44.57 -1.56 -22.27
CA SER A 420 44.74 -2.99 -21.92
C SER A 420 45.92 -3.21 -20.94
N SER A 421 45.67 -3.97 -19.87
CA SER A 421 46.65 -4.40 -18.85
C SER A 421 47.37 -3.25 -18.11
N LEU A 422 46.64 -2.53 -17.26
CA LEU A 422 47.20 -1.52 -16.34
C LEU A 422 48.32 -2.10 -15.47
N VAL A 423 49.46 -1.43 -15.43
CA VAL A 423 50.57 -1.64 -14.49
C VAL A 423 50.79 -0.39 -13.64
N HIS A 424 51.59 -0.50 -12.57
CA HIS A 424 51.87 0.69 -11.75
C HIS A 424 52.56 1.76 -12.61
N CYS A 425 52.30 3.04 -12.32
CA CYS A 425 52.59 4.22 -13.15
C CYS A 425 51.70 4.49 -14.37
N ASP A 426 50.78 3.61 -14.76
CA ASP A 426 49.82 3.97 -15.81
C ASP A 426 48.80 4.99 -15.30
N TYR A 427 48.29 5.85 -16.19
CA TYR A 427 47.12 6.67 -15.87
C TYR A 427 45.88 5.79 -15.79
N LEU A 428 45.27 5.77 -14.60
CA LEU A 428 43.93 5.25 -14.38
C LEU A 428 42.94 6.41 -14.51
N TYR A 429 42.05 6.33 -15.51
CA TYR A 429 40.93 7.25 -15.63
C TYR A 429 39.74 6.67 -14.88
N LEU A 430 39.30 7.37 -13.84
CA LEU A 430 38.05 7.07 -13.16
C LEU A 430 36.91 7.73 -13.95
N ASP A 431 35.75 7.09 -13.99
CA ASP A 431 34.62 7.53 -14.81
C ASP A 431 33.32 7.45 -14.02
N GLY A 432 32.74 8.62 -13.74
CA GLY A 432 31.46 8.77 -13.07
C GLY A 432 30.32 9.08 -14.04
N SER A 433 30.58 9.14 -15.36
CA SER A 433 29.62 9.60 -16.37
C SER A 433 28.38 8.73 -16.52
N GLY A 434 28.41 7.50 -16.00
CA GLY A 434 27.24 6.62 -15.91
C GLY A 434 26.28 6.97 -14.78
N SER A 435 26.62 7.92 -13.90
CA SER A 435 25.76 8.34 -12.79
C SER A 435 24.57 9.13 -13.32
N THR A 436 23.40 8.94 -12.70
CA THR A 436 22.14 9.51 -13.16
C THR A 436 21.34 10.10 -12.02
N ASP A 437 20.58 11.12 -12.34
CA ASP A 437 19.48 11.62 -11.52
C ASP A 437 18.19 11.54 -12.35
N GLU A 438 17.09 11.11 -11.74
CA GLU A 438 15.81 10.93 -12.42
C GLU A 438 15.14 12.28 -12.75
N SER A 439 15.36 13.31 -11.93
CA SER A 439 14.84 14.66 -12.18
C SER A 439 15.59 15.39 -13.31
N GLY A 440 16.79 14.90 -13.66
CA GLY A 440 17.68 15.48 -14.67
C GLY A 440 18.52 16.64 -14.14
N ALA A 441 18.66 16.76 -12.83
CA ALA A 441 19.51 17.75 -12.18
C ALA A 441 21.00 17.50 -12.48
N ALA A 442 21.78 18.57 -12.39
CA ALA A 442 23.20 18.52 -12.72
C ALA A 442 23.99 17.92 -11.54
N LEU A 443 24.64 16.78 -11.78
CA LEU A 443 25.41 16.08 -10.75
C LEU A 443 26.77 16.74 -10.47
N THR A 444 27.11 16.82 -9.19
CA THR A 444 28.46 17.00 -8.65
C THR A 444 29.01 15.65 -8.17
N TYR A 445 30.33 15.51 -8.17
CA TYR A 445 31.00 14.23 -7.92
C TYR A 445 31.92 14.36 -6.71
N ALA A 446 32.11 13.26 -5.99
CA ALA A 446 33.09 13.15 -4.92
C ALA A 446 33.74 11.76 -4.97
N TRP A 447 35.00 11.72 -5.39
CA TRP A 447 35.82 10.52 -5.45
C TRP A 447 36.72 10.38 -4.21
N GLU A 448 36.78 9.17 -3.66
CA GLU A 448 37.64 8.82 -2.54
C GLU A 448 38.44 7.55 -2.81
N LEU A 449 39.69 7.49 -2.37
CA LEU A 449 40.47 6.24 -2.32
C LEU A 449 40.19 5.53 -0.99
N VAL A 450 39.37 4.48 -1.03
CA VAL A 450 38.94 3.71 0.15
C VAL A 450 40.05 2.79 0.64
N SER A 451 40.76 2.13 -0.28
CA SER A 451 41.89 1.28 0.09
C SER A 451 42.90 1.13 -1.04
N ALA A 452 44.15 0.87 -0.65
CA ALA A 452 45.29 0.66 -1.54
C ALA A 452 46.07 -0.60 -1.14
N PRO A 453 46.93 -1.14 -2.03
CA PRO A 453 47.78 -2.30 -1.75
C PRO A 453 48.70 -2.07 -0.55
N SER A 454 49.08 -3.15 0.16
CA SER A 454 50.01 -3.05 1.29
C SER A 454 51.36 -2.47 0.85
N GLY A 455 51.80 -1.42 1.56
CA GLY A 455 53.03 -0.68 1.25
C GLY A 455 52.82 0.56 0.36
N SER A 456 51.63 0.71 -0.23
CA SER A 456 51.27 1.91 -1.01
C SER A 456 51.25 3.13 -0.10
N GLN A 457 51.72 4.25 -0.63
CA GLN A 457 51.65 5.59 -0.03
C GLN A 457 50.52 6.44 -0.63
N ALA A 458 49.77 5.89 -1.61
CA ALA A 458 48.69 6.61 -2.26
C ALA A 458 47.53 6.90 -1.31
N THR A 459 46.94 8.07 -1.47
CA THR A 459 45.80 8.60 -0.72
C THR A 459 44.79 9.23 -1.66
N THR A 460 43.65 9.66 -1.15
CA THR A 460 42.65 10.43 -1.93
C THR A 460 43.24 11.70 -2.56
N ALA A 461 44.31 12.28 -1.98
CA ALA A 461 44.96 13.46 -2.53
C ALA A 461 45.69 13.20 -3.86
N ASP A 462 45.98 11.94 -4.18
CA ASP A 462 46.64 11.52 -5.43
C ASP A 462 45.65 11.32 -6.59
N ILE A 463 44.34 11.46 -6.32
CA ILE A 463 43.30 11.57 -7.34
C ILE A 463 43.23 13.03 -7.81
N THR A 464 43.43 13.28 -9.10
CA THR A 464 43.36 14.63 -9.65
C THR A 464 41.92 15.14 -9.63
N SER A 465 41.69 16.34 -9.08
CA SER A 465 40.36 16.97 -9.08
C SER A 465 39.24 15.99 -8.67
N THR A 466 39.23 15.54 -7.41
CA THR A 466 38.26 14.56 -6.86
C THR A 466 36.78 14.90 -7.08
N THR A 467 36.47 16.13 -7.49
CA THR A 467 35.12 16.60 -7.84
C THR A 467 34.79 16.57 -9.33
N SER A 468 35.73 16.14 -10.17
CA SER A 468 35.53 15.94 -11.60
C SER A 468 34.72 14.69 -11.88
N GLN A 469 33.93 14.70 -12.97
CA GLN A 469 33.26 13.51 -13.49
C GLN A 469 34.27 12.42 -13.93
N MET A 470 35.43 12.84 -14.44
CA MET A 470 36.49 11.95 -14.93
C MET A 470 37.86 12.35 -14.39
N PRO A 471 38.15 12.09 -13.11
CA PRO A 471 39.47 12.35 -12.54
C PRO A 471 40.48 11.29 -12.97
N THR A 472 41.77 11.57 -12.76
CA THR A 472 42.85 10.64 -13.04
C THR A 472 43.59 10.26 -11.76
N PHE A 473 44.06 9.02 -11.69
CA PHE A 473 44.87 8.51 -10.60
C PHE A 473 46.10 7.79 -11.19
N THR A 474 47.24 7.88 -10.50
CA THR A 474 48.45 7.12 -10.89
C THR A 474 48.78 6.13 -9.76
N PRO A 475 48.65 4.81 -9.99
CA PRO A 475 49.00 3.82 -8.98
C PRO A 475 50.50 3.78 -8.72
N ASP A 476 50.88 3.79 -7.44
CA ASP A 476 52.26 3.76 -6.98
C ASP A 476 52.83 2.34 -6.84
N LEU A 477 51.97 1.32 -6.71
CA LEU A 477 52.34 -0.08 -6.56
C LEU A 477 51.40 -1.02 -7.32
N PRO A 478 51.86 -2.24 -7.66
CA PRO A 478 50.97 -3.30 -8.12
C PRO A 478 50.06 -3.80 -6.99
N GLY A 479 48.83 -4.18 -7.34
CA GLY A 479 47.84 -4.71 -6.40
C GLY A 479 46.44 -4.16 -6.65
N THR A 480 45.55 -4.34 -5.68
CA THR A 480 44.16 -3.89 -5.77
C THR A 480 43.97 -2.53 -5.09
N TYR A 481 43.34 -1.60 -5.81
CA TYR A 481 42.87 -0.32 -5.31
C TYR A 481 41.34 -0.31 -5.31
N ILE A 482 40.73 0.26 -4.28
CA ILE A 482 39.28 0.43 -4.17
C ILE A 482 38.98 1.92 -4.05
N PHE A 483 38.14 2.42 -4.96
CA PHE A 483 37.65 3.80 -4.98
C PHE A 483 36.17 3.81 -4.61
N ALA A 484 35.70 4.91 -4.03
CA ALA A 484 34.28 5.20 -3.86
C ALA A 484 33.90 6.46 -4.63
N LEU A 485 32.69 6.47 -5.20
CA LEU A 485 32.07 7.64 -5.80
C LEU A 485 30.73 7.90 -5.09
N THR A 486 30.55 9.14 -4.67
CA THR A 486 29.26 9.71 -4.28
C THR A 486 28.92 10.84 -5.25
N VAL A 487 27.66 10.92 -5.69
CA VAL A 487 27.16 12.04 -6.51
C VAL A 487 26.09 12.82 -5.76
N ASN A 488 25.96 14.11 -6.05
CA ASN A 488 24.97 15.00 -5.45
C ASN A 488 24.33 15.85 -6.55
N ASP A 489 23.01 15.98 -6.53
CA ASP A 489 22.20 16.64 -7.56
C ASP A 489 21.88 18.12 -7.22
N GLY A 490 22.36 18.62 -6.08
CA GLY A 490 22.07 19.93 -5.51
C GLY A 490 21.20 19.88 -4.26
N GLY A 491 20.56 18.74 -3.99
CA GLY A 491 19.85 18.42 -2.74
C GLY A 491 20.59 17.32 -2.00
N THR A 492 20.23 16.07 -2.26
CA THR A 492 20.72 14.88 -1.55
C THR A 492 21.97 14.24 -2.15
N ASN A 493 22.68 13.46 -1.33
CA ASN A 493 23.80 12.63 -1.78
C ASN A 493 23.32 11.23 -2.15
N SER A 494 23.90 10.63 -3.19
CA SER A 494 23.75 9.21 -3.47
C SER A 494 24.34 8.34 -2.36
N LEU A 495 23.93 7.08 -2.29
CA LEU A 495 24.74 6.06 -1.62
C LEU A 495 26.13 5.96 -2.32
N PRO A 496 27.21 5.71 -1.58
CA PRO A 496 28.53 5.54 -2.19
C PRO A 496 28.59 4.24 -2.99
N THR A 497 29.05 4.33 -4.25
CA THR A 497 29.30 3.16 -5.09
C THR A 497 30.79 2.88 -5.16
N THR A 498 31.20 1.61 -5.13
CA THR A 498 32.63 1.24 -5.09
C THR A 498 33.12 0.69 -6.43
N LEU A 499 34.36 1.05 -6.76
CA LEU A 499 35.09 0.59 -7.95
C LEU A 499 36.38 -0.10 -7.51
N THR A 500 36.53 -1.37 -7.88
CA THR A 500 37.75 -2.14 -7.61
C THR A 500 38.59 -2.26 -8.88
N VAL A 501 39.86 -1.85 -8.81
CA VAL A 501 40.81 -1.91 -9.93
C VAL A 501 42.05 -2.70 -9.52
N THR A 502 42.45 -3.67 -10.35
CA THR A 502 43.68 -4.46 -10.14
C THR A 502 44.78 -3.98 -11.07
N ILE A 503 45.90 -3.58 -10.48
CA ILE A 503 47.10 -3.09 -11.14
C ILE A 503 48.14 -4.21 -11.20
N GLY A 504 48.59 -4.52 -12.41
CA GLY A 504 49.56 -5.57 -12.68
C GLY A 504 51.00 -5.21 -12.31
N THR A 505 51.86 -6.22 -12.31
CA THR A 505 53.30 -6.05 -12.12
C THR A 505 53.99 -5.83 -13.47
N GLN A 506 54.82 -4.80 -13.55
CA GLN A 506 55.72 -4.61 -14.68
C GLN A 506 56.99 -5.46 -14.49
N THR A 507 57.30 -6.35 -15.44
CA THR A 507 58.46 -7.26 -15.33
C THR A 507 59.73 -6.76 -16.02
N THR A 508 59.63 -5.67 -16.79
CA THR A 508 60.77 -5.08 -17.52
C THR A 508 60.70 -3.56 -17.48
N ASN A 509 61.81 -2.90 -17.13
CA ASN A 509 61.96 -1.45 -17.22
C ASN A 509 63.05 -1.09 -18.24
N THR A 510 62.78 -0.19 -19.18
CA THR A 510 63.83 0.47 -19.98
C THR A 510 64.28 1.71 -19.25
N LEU A 511 65.59 1.89 -19.04
CA LEU A 511 66.08 3.13 -18.44
C LEU A 511 65.69 4.35 -19.31
N PRO A 512 65.44 5.51 -18.69
CA PRO A 512 65.12 6.72 -19.42
C PRO A 512 66.31 7.19 -20.26
N VAL A 513 66.03 8.09 -21.21
CA VAL A 513 67.04 8.85 -21.94
C VAL A 513 66.92 10.30 -21.51
N ALA A 514 67.93 10.80 -20.81
CA ALA A 514 68.01 12.20 -20.41
C ALA A 514 68.45 13.08 -21.59
N ASN A 515 67.85 14.28 -21.67
CA ASN A 515 68.19 15.29 -22.67
C ASN A 515 68.11 16.67 -22.00
N ALA A 516 69.27 17.28 -21.75
CA ALA A 516 69.40 18.57 -21.08
C ALA A 516 69.20 19.78 -22.03
N GLY A 517 68.89 19.52 -23.30
CA GLY A 517 68.84 20.53 -24.35
C GLY A 517 70.21 20.82 -24.97
N ALA A 518 70.25 21.80 -25.87
CA ALA A 518 71.50 22.22 -26.53
C ALA A 518 72.30 23.18 -25.64
N ASP A 519 73.63 23.14 -25.77
CA ASP A 519 74.52 24.16 -25.19
C ASP A 519 74.12 25.57 -25.64
N GLN A 520 74.15 26.53 -24.72
CA GLN A 520 73.71 27.91 -24.95
C GLN A 520 74.86 28.90 -24.75
N SER A 521 74.82 30.01 -25.47
CA SER A 521 75.80 31.08 -25.33
C SER A 521 75.16 32.43 -25.57
N ALA A 522 75.44 33.39 -24.70
CA ALA A 522 74.98 34.76 -24.81
C ALA A 522 76.13 35.74 -24.60
N SER A 523 75.99 36.95 -25.15
CA SER A 523 76.99 38.00 -24.97
C SER A 523 76.35 39.38 -24.87
N GLU A 524 76.90 40.22 -23.99
CA GLU A 524 76.53 41.62 -23.83
C GLU A 524 77.76 42.53 -23.98
N SER A 525 77.55 43.80 -24.35
CA SER A 525 78.61 44.80 -24.43
C SER A 525 78.22 46.08 -23.70
N VAL A 526 79.13 46.57 -22.87
CA VAL A 526 78.94 47.80 -22.07
C VAL A 526 79.97 48.84 -22.50
N THR A 527 79.53 50.08 -22.69
CA THR A 527 80.42 51.18 -23.09
C THR A 527 81.20 51.72 -21.90
N CYS A 528 82.52 51.64 -21.95
CA CYS A 528 83.39 52.13 -20.88
C CYS A 528 83.59 53.65 -20.97
N GLN A 529 83.42 54.36 -19.86
CA GLN A 529 83.60 55.80 -19.80
C GLN A 529 85.06 56.17 -19.50
N ALA A 530 85.61 57.13 -20.25
CA ALA A 530 86.96 57.64 -20.05
C ALA A 530 86.96 58.82 -19.05
N PHE A 531 87.92 58.86 -18.12
CA PHE A 531 88.13 60.06 -17.30
C PHE A 531 88.79 61.19 -18.12
N SER A 532 88.43 62.44 -17.82
CA SER A 532 88.86 63.66 -18.53
C SER A 532 90.37 63.97 -18.48
N TYR A 533 91.18 63.12 -17.84
CA TYR A 533 92.65 63.12 -17.88
C TYR A 533 93.24 61.76 -18.35
N GLY A 534 92.58 61.05 -19.26
CA GLY A 534 93.21 60.32 -20.37
C GLY A 534 94.10 59.10 -20.10
N ALA A 535 93.93 58.33 -19.01
CA ALA A 535 94.68 57.07 -18.83
C ALA A 535 93.93 55.93 -18.10
N TYR A 536 92.66 56.10 -17.73
CA TYR A 536 91.86 55.08 -17.04
C TYR A 536 90.41 55.09 -17.55
N TYR A 537 89.81 53.90 -17.61
CA TYR A 537 88.42 53.66 -18.02
C TYR A 537 87.66 52.95 -16.90
N THR A 538 86.40 53.31 -16.72
CA THR A 538 85.46 52.58 -15.85
C THR A 538 84.35 52.01 -16.70
N CYS A 539 84.05 50.74 -16.52
CA CYS A 539 82.96 50.04 -17.20
C CYS A 539 81.96 49.59 -16.13
N ASP A 540 80.67 49.69 -16.41
CA ASP A 540 79.66 49.01 -15.60
C ASP A 540 79.73 47.50 -15.89
N ASP A 541 79.31 46.67 -14.96
CA ASP A 541 79.19 45.23 -15.17
C ASP A 541 78.07 44.96 -16.19
N CYS A 542 78.19 43.87 -16.97
CA CYS A 542 77.04 43.42 -17.76
C CYS A 542 75.88 43.05 -16.85
N SER A 543 74.66 43.17 -17.37
CA SER A 543 73.46 42.78 -16.63
C SER A 543 73.41 41.27 -16.41
N ASP A 544 72.62 40.84 -15.42
CA ASP A 544 72.33 39.43 -15.23
C ASP A 544 71.65 38.87 -16.49
N TYR A 545 71.90 37.61 -16.80
CA TYR A 545 71.34 36.95 -17.98
C TYR A 545 70.67 35.63 -17.59
N ASP A 546 69.43 35.46 -18.04
CA ASP A 546 68.62 34.27 -17.81
C ASP A 546 68.71 33.31 -19.00
N TYR A 547 69.06 32.06 -18.72
CA TYR A 547 68.99 30.94 -19.67
C TYR A 547 67.77 30.07 -19.35
N GLU A 548 66.94 29.85 -20.37
CA GLU A 548 65.83 28.90 -20.30
C GLU A 548 66.33 27.50 -20.67
N LEU A 549 66.23 26.55 -19.75
CA LEU A 549 66.58 25.15 -20.01
C LEU A 549 65.33 24.32 -20.33
N SER A 550 65.51 23.16 -20.95
CA SER A 550 64.41 22.25 -21.23
C SER A 550 64.86 20.79 -21.16
N ALA A 551 64.29 20.05 -20.21
CA ALA A 551 64.38 18.60 -20.10
C ALA A 551 63.29 17.87 -20.91
N LEU A 552 62.37 18.59 -21.56
CA LEU A 552 61.21 18.02 -22.28
C LEU A 552 61.60 17.12 -23.47
N GLY A 553 62.86 17.14 -23.89
CA GLY A 553 63.38 16.20 -24.89
C GLY A 553 63.80 14.85 -24.31
N SER A 554 63.67 14.65 -22.99
CA SER A 554 63.93 13.38 -22.33
C SER A 554 62.78 12.40 -22.61
N ALA A 555 63.06 11.10 -22.67
CA ALA A 555 62.06 10.11 -23.04
C ALA A 555 62.29 8.75 -22.37
N ASP A 556 61.21 8.03 -22.11
CA ASP A 556 61.22 6.62 -21.68
C ASP A 556 60.18 5.84 -22.49
N ALA A 557 60.53 4.62 -22.93
CA ALA A 557 59.63 3.77 -23.69
C ALA A 557 58.59 3.05 -22.80
N ASN A 558 58.90 2.84 -21.53
CA ASN A 558 58.06 2.16 -20.54
C ASN A 558 57.31 3.12 -19.61
N SER A 559 57.70 4.40 -19.58
CA SER A 559 57.07 5.45 -18.76
C SER A 559 57.06 6.80 -19.47
N PRO A 560 56.35 6.93 -20.61
CA PRO A 560 56.42 8.12 -21.45
C PRO A 560 55.91 9.40 -20.77
N ASP A 561 55.08 9.27 -19.73
CA ASP A 561 54.37 10.41 -19.11
C ASP A 561 54.76 10.66 -17.64
N HIS A 562 55.62 9.83 -17.02
CA HIS A 562 55.99 9.95 -15.60
C HIS A 562 57.51 9.94 -15.40
N MET A 563 58.10 11.12 -15.59
CA MET A 563 59.52 11.37 -15.32
C MET A 563 59.68 12.50 -14.31
N THR A 564 60.67 12.36 -13.42
CA THR A 564 61.09 13.43 -12.51
C THR A 564 62.45 13.97 -12.93
N TYR A 565 62.64 15.27 -12.75
CA TYR A 565 63.84 15.99 -13.17
C TYR A 565 64.60 16.51 -11.96
N ALA A 566 65.92 16.47 -12.02
CA ALA A 566 66.79 17.06 -11.02
C ALA A 566 67.99 17.71 -11.69
N TRP A 567 68.12 19.02 -11.54
CA TRP A 567 69.21 19.82 -12.06
C TRP A 567 70.24 20.13 -10.97
N SER A 568 71.52 20.03 -11.30
CA SER A 568 72.61 20.36 -10.37
C SER A 568 73.78 21.02 -11.08
N PHE A 569 74.50 21.90 -10.38
CA PHE A 569 75.71 22.51 -10.91
C PHE A 569 76.88 21.53 -10.88
N VAL A 570 77.49 21.31 -12.04
CA VAL A 570 78.82 20.70 -12.15
C VAL A 570 79.90 21.76 -11.92
N SER A 571 79.69 22.96 -12.49
CA SER A 571 80.52 24.16 -12.26
C SER A 571 79.73 25.44 -12.45
N GLY A 572 80.17 26.54 -11.80
CA GLY A 572 79.60 27.88 -11.98
C GLY A 572 78.60 28.33 -10.91
N SER A 573 78.35 27.51 -9.87
CA SER A 573 77.41 27.82 -8.78
C SER A 573 77.76 29.05 -7.92
N THR A 574 78.96 29.60 -8.06
CA THR A 574 79.38 30.83 -7.35
C THR A 574 78.83 32.10 -7.98
N TYR A 575 78.32 32.03 -9.22
CA TYR A 575 77.88 33.18 -10.01
C TYR A 575 76.64 32.87 -10.86
N ALA A 576 75.94 31.77 -10.57
CA ALA A 576 74.69 31.42 -11.20
C ALA A 576 73.74 30.74 -10.20
N THR A 577 72.44 30.93 -10.39
CA THR A 577 71.37 30.32 -9.58
C THR A 577 70.33 29.65 -10.48
N ILE A 578 69.64 28.66 -9.94
CA ILE A 578 68.51 27.98 -10.59
C ILE A 578 67.24 28.25 -9.78
N ASP A 579 66.14 28.60 -10.43
CA ASP A 579 64.87 28.93 -9.79
C ASP A 579 64.15 27.70 -9.20
N ASP A 580 64.01 26.64 -9.99
CA ASP A 580 63.41 25.37 -9.62
C ASP A 580 64.22 24.21 -10.21
N ALA A 581 65.13 23.65 -9.42
CA ALA A 581 65.97 22.55 -9.84
C ALA A 581 65.20 21.24 -10.13
N THR A 582 63.89 21.18 -9.88
CA THR A 582 63.05 20.01 -10.16
C THR A 582 62.12 20.20 -11.36
N SER A 583 62.07 21.40 -11.92
CA SER A 583 61.25 21.72 -13.10
C SER A 583 61.81 21.07 -14.37
N ALA A 584 60.90 20.71 -15.28
CA ALA A 584 61.25 20.30 -16.65
C ALA A 584 61.78 21.46 -17.49
N THR A 585 61.48 22.71 -17.12
CA THR A 585 61.91 23.93 -17.81
C THR A 585 62.35 24.99 -16.81
N PRO A 586 63.51 24.83 -16.16
CA PRO A 586 64.00 25.80 -15.19
C PRO A 586 64.72 26.97 -15.86
N THR A 587 64.81 28.08 -15.12
CA THR A 587 65.58 29.26 -15.48
C THR A 587 66.91 29.27 -14.72
N VAL A 588 68.01 29.47 -15.44
CA VAL A 588 69.34 29.69 -14.84
C VAL A 588 69.75 31.14 -15.01
N THR A 589 69.78 31.88 -13.90
CA THR A 589 70.24 33.28 -13.86
C THR A 589 71.73 33.32 -13.61
N VAL A 590 72.49 33.93 -14.51
CA VAL A 590 73.93 34.18 -14.37
C VAL A 590 74.15 35.62 -13.95
N SER A 591 74.90 35.81 -12.85
CA SER A 591 75.23 37.13 -12.33
C SER A 591 76.11 37.93 -13.30
N GLY A 592 75.91 39.25 -13.31
CA GLY A 592 76.63 40.20 -14.13
C GLY A 592 78.15 39.97 -14.17
N VAL A 593 78.69 39.92 -15.38
CA VAL A 593 80.14 39.71 -15.59
C VAL A 593 80.83 41.08 -15.60
N PRO A 594 81.91 41.27 -14.81
CA PRO A 594 82.65 42.52 -14.85
C PRO A 594 83.20 42.84 -16.24
N ALA A 595 82.99 44.06 -16.72
CA ALA A 595 83.51 44.52 -18.00
C ALA A 595 84.88 45.19 -17.83
N THR A 596 85.79 44.98 -18.79
CA THR A 596 87.08 45.70 -18.85
C THR A 596 87.29 46.18 -20.28
N GLN A 597 87.70 47.44 -20.44
CA GLN A 597 87.81 48.04 -21.77
C GLN A 597 88.74 47.23 -22.67
N GLY A 598 88.27 46.90 -23.88
CA GLY A 598 89.00 46.14 -24.88
C GLY A 598 89.18 44.65 -24.55
N THR A 599 88.51 44.15 -23.51
CA THR A 599 88.58 42.75 -23.06
C THR A 599 87.19 42.13 -23.04
N THR A 600 87.09 40.86 -23.43
CA THR A 600 85.90 40.03 -23.25
C THR A 600 86.14 39.08 -22.09
N ASN A 601 85.37 39.26 -21.00
CA ASN A 601 85.35 38.34 -19.88
C ASN A 601 84.21 37.35 -20.08
N SER A 602 84.39 36.07 -19.75
CA SER A 602 83.33 35.06 -19.89
C SER A 602 83.21 34.21 -18.64
N GLN A 603 81.98 33.84 -18.32
CA GLN A 603 81.64 32.88 -17.28
C GLN A 603 81.05 31.63 -17.94
N GLY A 604 81.56 30.46 -17.55
CA GLY A 604 81.13 29.16 -18.08
C GLY A 604 80.44 28.34 -16.99
N ILE A 605 79.19 27.99 -17.21
CA ILE A 605 78.36 27.19 -16.31
C ILE A 605 78.18 25.82 -16.95
N GLN A 606 78.26 24.77 -16.15
CA GLN A 606 77.90 23.42 -16.58
C GLN A 606 76.89 22.84 -15.60
N LEU A 607 75.76 22.37 -16.11
CA LEU A 607 74.71 21.71 -15.33
C LEU A 607 74.59 20.24 -15.72
N LEU A 608 74.21 19.43 -14.75
CA LEU A 608 73.84 18.02 -14.90
C LEU A 608 72.33 17.89 -14.70
N LEU A 609 71.63 17.42 -15.71
CA LEU A 609 70.27 16.91 -15.62
C LEU A 609 70.32 15.45 -15.22
N THR A 610 69.59 15.07 -14.17
CA THR A 610 69.25 13.69 -13.84
C THR A 610 67.75 13.51 -14.07
N VAL A 611 67.39 12.50 -14.86
CA VAL A 611 66.00 12.12 -15.11
C VAL A 611 65.76 10.77 -14.47
N THR A 612 64.68 10.66 -13.70
CA THR A 612 64.29 9.41 -13.03
C THR A 612 62.90 9.00 -13.51
N ASP A 613 62.77 7.78 -14.03
CA ASP A 613 61.48 7.17 -14.37
C ASP A 613 60.71 6.78 -13.09
N CYS A 614 59.43 6.47 -13.23
CA CYS A 614 58.57 6.11 -12.11
C CYS A 614 58.91 4.74 -11.46
N TYR A 615 59.72 3.92 -12.13
CA TYR A 615 60.25 2.64 -11.64
C TYR A 615 61.61 2.81 -10.93
N GLY A 616 62.11 4.04 -10.81
CA GLY A 616 63.37 4.40 -10.16
C GLY A 616 64.62 4.26 -11.05
N GLY A 617 64.46 3.97 -12.35
CA GLY A 617 65.55 4.01 -13.31
C GLY A 617 66.01 5.44 -13.56
N THR A 618 67.32 5.66 -13.67
CA THR A 618 67.90 7.01 -13.83
C THR A 618 68.78 7.12 -15.06
N ALA A 619 68.79 8.31 -15.67
CA ALA A 619 69.70 8.70 -16.73
C ALA A 619 70.15 10.15 -16.54
N THR A 620 71.28 10.51 -17.12
CA THR A 620 71.84 11.86 -16.96
C THR A 620 72.32 12.44 -18.28
N ASP A 621 72.23 13.75 -18.41
CA ASP A 621 72.78 14.53 -19.53
C ASP A 621 73.32 15.88 -19.02
N THR A 622 74.21 16.52 -19.76
CA THR A 622 74.84 17.79 -19.35
C THR A 622 74.60 18.90 -20.37
N VAL A 623 74.43 20.13 -19.87
CA VAL A 623 74.34 21.33 -20.71
C VAL A 623 75.38 22.37 -20.26
N SER A 624 76.01 23.03 -21.24
CA SER A 624 76.98 24.10 -21.03
C SER A 624 76.37 25.46 -21.40
N LEU A 625 76.53 26.44 -20.51
CA LEU A 625 76.09 27.83 -20.72
C LEU A 625 77.29 28.75 -20.67
N THR A 626 77.41 29.67 -21.64
CA THR A 626 78.52 30.64 -21.68
C THR A 626 78.00 32.06 -21.80
N PHE A 627 78.21 32.88 -20.77
CA PHE A 627 77.88 34.31 -20.82
C PHE A 627 79.15 35.15 -20.94
N ALA A 628 79.25 35.94 -22.02
CA ALA A 628 80.41 36.78 -22.31
C ALA A 628 80.07 38.28 -22.23
N CYS A 629 80.92 39.06 -21.56
CA CYS A 629 80.77 40.50 -21.41
C CYS A 629 81.97 41.23 -22.01
N THR A 630 81.73 42.16 -22.92
CA THR A 630 82.78 42.95 -23.59
C THR A 630 82.68 44.42 -23.22
N GLY A 631 83.77 44.99 -22.67
CA GLY A 631 83.86 46.43 -22.45
C GLY A 631 84.34 47.14 -23.72
N THR A 632 83.51 48.01 -24.30
CA THR A 632 83.83 48.75 -25.55
C THR A 632 84.19 50.19 -25.31
#